data_AF-A0A2D6PNZ1-F1
#
_entry.id   AF-A0A2D6PNZ1-F1
#
_cell.length_a   1.000
_cell.length_b   1.000
_cell.length_c   1.000
_cell.angle_alpha   90.00
_cell.angle_beta   90.00
_cell.angle_gamma   90.00
#
_symmetry.space_group_name_H-M   'P 1'
#
loop_
_entity.id
_entity.type
_entity.pdbx_description
1 polymer ?
#
loop_
_entity_poly.entity_id
_entity_poly.type
_entity_poly.pdbx_seq_one_letter_code
_entity_poly.pdbx_strand_id
1 'polypeptide(L)'
;MAFKNVVQPKTFSERCTLAERTVKDLQLTSTVLVDTMDDLSRKLFGDLPSPAIIIGADGVVKTKLPWAEPAVLTPRLTGVLKSANAAAKVKAPQVSVAKGLRLVWTGQTDDGARILREILPTLDTNVALRAQALCGLAAAHAKKGENEKSRSMIKEAADSARQAWKGRPKAFTAFLAGLLDHSPGAKLGAALLDEMVKADETVAAWAEKQREKLSN
;
A
#
# COMPACT_ATOMS: atom_id res chain seq x y z
N MET A 1 33.20 -10.97 -2.18
CA MET A 1 32.39 -9.72 -2.28
C MET A 1 32.26 -9.34 -3.75
N ALA A 2 31.03 -9.18 -4.25
CA ALA A 2 30.73 -9.02 -5.69
C ALA A 2 31.25 -7.72 -6.35
N PHE A 3 31.86 -6.81 -5.57
CA PHE A 3 32.29 -5.48 -6.05
C PHE A 3 33.78 -5.20 -5.82
N LYS A 4 34.59 -6.24 -5.58
CA LYS A 4 36.02 -6.08 -5.25
C LYS A 4 36.81 -5.28 -6.31
N ASN A 5 36.33 -5.26 -7.55
CA ASN A 5 37.03 -4.66 -8.69
C ASN A 5 36.33 -3.41 -9.27
N VAL A 6 35.26 -2.91 -8.65
CA VAL A 6 34.55 -1.70 -9.13
C VAL A 6 34.88 -0.54 -8.20
N VAL A 7 35.50 0.51 -8.73
CA VAL A 7 35.80 1.73 -7.97
C VAL A 7 34.48 2.36 -7.53
N GLN A 8 34.23 2.32 -6.21
CA GLN A 8 33.04 2.91 -5.61
C GLN A 8 33.31 4.39 -5.30
N PRO A 9 32.32 5.28 -5.51
CA PRO A 9 32.36 6.65 -4.99
C PRO A 9 32.61 6.66 -3.48
N LYS A 10 33.63 7.40 -3.04
CA LYS A 10 34.04 7.52 -1.64
C LYS A 10 33.41 8.73 -0.95
N THR A 11 32.88 9.67 -1.72
CA THR A 11 32.26 10.89 -1.19
C THR A 11 30.83 11.05 -1.72
N PHE A 12 30.01 11.82 -0.99
CA PHE A 12 28.66 12.16 -1.41
C PHE A 12 28.65 12.88 -2.77
N SER A 13 29.60 13.82 -2.97
CA SER A 13 29.76 14.52 -4.24
C SER A 13 30.04 13.57 -5.40
N GLU A 14 30.92 12.58 -5.21
CA GLU A 14 31.20 11.57 -6.24
C GLU A 14 29.96 10.72 -6.56
N ARG A 15 29.10 10.44 -5.58
CA ARG A 15 27.81 9.73 -5.80
C ARG A 15 26.82 10.56 -6.59
N CYS A 16 26.70 11.85 -6.28
CA CYS A 16 25.87 12.78 -7.03
C CYS A 16 26.33 12.85 -8.50
N THR A 17 27.64 13.04 -8.74
CA THR A 17 28.19 13.07 -10.10
C THR A 17 27.96 11.75 -10.85
N LEU A 18 28.10 10.60 -10.17
CA LEU A 18 27.78 9.30 -10.77
C LEU A 18 26.29 9.21 -11.13
N ALA A 19 25.40 9.62 -10.23
CA ALA A 19 23.96 9.59 -10.45
C ALA A 19 23.53 10.51 -11.61
N GLU A 20 24.06 11.73 -11.68
CA GLU A 20 23.83 12.67 -12.79
C GLU A 20 24.26 12.09 -14.13
N ARG A 21 25.45 11.47 -14.18
CA ARG A 21 25.92 10.79 -15.39
C ARG A 21 24.99 9.65 -15.78
N THR A 22 24.56 8.82 -14.82
CA THR A 22 23.63 7.72 -15.07
C THR A 22 22.26 8.21 -15.56
N VAL A 23 21.74 9.30 -15.01
CA VAL A 23 20.48 9.94 -15.49
C VAL A 23 20.63 10.36 -16.94
N LYS A 24 21.75 10.99 -17.30
CA LYS A 24 22.02 11.46 -18.65
C LYS A 24 22.19 10.30 -19.64
N ASP A 25 23.03 9.32 -19.31
CA ASP A 25 23.36 8.20 -20.18
C ASP A 25 22.15 7.29 -20.45
N LEU A 26 21.29 7.12 -19.44
CA LEU A 26 20.08 6.29 -19.54
C LEU A 26 18.81 7.08 -19.86
N GLN A 27 18.93 8.40 -20.08
CA GLN A 27 17.82 9.32 -20.36
C GLN A 27 16.65 9.16 -19.38
N LEU A 28 16.97 9.05 -18.09
CA LEU A 28 15.96 8.86 -17.05
C LEU A 28 15.17 10.16 -16.86
N THR A 29 13.84 10.07 -16.95
CA THR A 29 12.94 11.21 -16.72
C THR A 29 12.44 11.30 -15.28
N SER A 30 12.76 10.31 -14.45
CA SER A 30 12.34 10.22 -13.05
C SER A 30 13.35 10.88 -12.11
N THR A 31 12.89 11.40 -10.99
CA THR A 31 13.74 11.91 -9.91
C THR A 31 14.61 10.78 -9.35
N VAL A 32 15.93 10.98 -9.36
CA VAL A 32 16.91 10.06 -8.74
C VAL A 32 17.27 10.60 -7.36
N LEU A 33 17.07 9.78 -6.33
CA LEU A 33 17.46 10.09 -4.96
C LEU A 33 18.83 9.46 -4.68
N VAL A 34 19.78 10.29 -4.23
CA VAL A 34 21.14 9.85 -3.88
C VAL A 34 21.22 9.70 -2.36
N ASP A 35 21.52 8.49 -1.90
CA ASP A 35 21.66 8.19 -0.48
C ASP A 35 22.85 8.94 0.14
N THR A 36 22.72 9.29 1.41
CA THR A 36 23.77 9.96 2.19
C THR A 36 24.90 8.99 2.54
N MET A 37 26.07 9.54 2.90
CA MET A 37 27.27 8.75 3.26
C MET A 37 27.20 8.13 4.67
N ASP A 38 26.12 8.36 5.40
CA ASP A 38 25.93 7.91 6.78
C ASP A 38 25.63 6.40 6.89
N ASP A 39 25.48 5.72 5.75
CA ASP A 39 25.35 4.25 5.66
C ASP A 39 24.21 3.71 6.54
N LEU A 40 23.24 4.58 6.89
CA LEU A 40 22.10 4.25 7.75
C LEU A 40 21.24 3.18 7.10
N SER A 41 21.08 3.24 5.78
CA SER A 41 20.38 2.24 4.99
C SER A 41 21.06 0.87 5.07
N ARG A 42 22.40 0.79 4.93
CA ARG A 42 23.16 -0.46 5.09
C ARG A 42 23.14 -0.99 6.52
N LYS A 43 23.23 -0.11 7.53
CA LYS A 43 23.11 -0.51 8.94
C LYS A 43 21.72 -1.05 9.28
N LEU A 44 20.66 -0.45 8.75
CA LEU A 44 19.28 -0.84 9.02
C LEU A 44 18.86 -2.10 8.27
N PHE A 45 19.37 -2.31 7.07
CA PHE A 45 18.88 -3.36 6.18
C PHE A 45 19.93 -4.42 5.79
N GLY A 46 21.19 -4.27 6.21
CA GLY A 46 22.32 -5.15 5.89
C GLY A 46 23.04 -4.77 4.59
N ASP A 47 24.07 -5.54 4.22
CA ASP A 47 24.73 -5.50 2.89
C ASP A 47 23.76 -6.02 1.82
N LEU A 48 22.65 -5.30 1.61
CA LEU A 48 21.65 -5.72 0.65
C LEU A 48 22.19 -5.49 -0.76
N PRO A 49 22.14 -6.51 -1.62
CA PRO A 49 22.35 -6.28 -3.04
C PRO A 49 21.29 -5.28 -3.49
N SER A 50 21.66 -4.13 -4.05
CA SER A 50 20.73 -3.13 -4.58
C SER A 50 19.79 -3.80 -5.59
N PRO A 51 18.59 -4.22 -5.18
CA PRO A 51 17.79 -5.08 -6.01
C PRO A 51 17.04 -4.20 -6.99
N ALA A 52 17.00 -4.60 -8.25
CA ALA A 52 16.10 -3.96 -9.19
C ALA A 52 14.71 -4.58 -9.03
N ILE A 53 13.73 -3.74 -8.69
CA ILE A 53 12.33 -4.16 -8.55
C ILE A 53 11.51 -3.39 -9.58
N ILE A 54 10.75 -4.12 -10.39
CA ILE A 54 9.74 -3.52 -11.27
C ILE A 54 8.41 -3.69 -10.59
N ILE A 55 7.79 -2.57 -10.22
CA ILE A 55 6.44 -2.51 -9.66
C ILE A 55 5.48 -2.14 -10.78
N GLY A 56 4.45 -2.95 -10.99
CA GLY A 56 3.42 -2.65 -11.97
C GLY A 56 2.56 -1.47 -11.54
N ALA A 57 1.77 -0.92 -12.48
CA ALA A 57 0.79 0.14 -12.16
C ALA A 57 -0.30 -0.31 -11.15
N ASP A 58 -0.41 -1.62 -10.93
CA ASP A 58 -1.24 -2.26 -9.91
C ASP A 58 -0.61 -2.28 -8.51
N GLY A 59 0.61 -1.74 -8.35
CA GLY A 59 1.34 -1.76 -7.09
C GLY A 59 1.96 -3.12 -6.75
N VAL A 60 1.87 -4.10 -7.65
CA VAL A 60 2.39 -5.45 -7.43
C VAL A 60 3.80 -5.57 -8.01
N VAL A 61 4.70 -6.24 -7.29
CA VAL A 61 6.04 -6.56 -7.79
C VAL A 61 5.93 -7.54 -8.97
N LYS A 62 6.31 -7.09 -10.17
CA LYS A 62 6.32 -7.89 -11.41
C LYS A 62 7.65 -8.56 -11.65
N THR A 63 8.72 -8.00 -11.10
CA THR A 63 10.07 -8.54 -11.21
C THR A 63 10.89 -8.10 -10.02
N LYS A 64 11.68 -9.04 -9.50
CA LYS A 64 12.76 -8.77 -8.55
C LYS A 64 14.04 -9.34 -9.14
N LEU A 65 15.07 -8.51 -9.23
CA LEU A 65 16.41 -8.90 -9.64
C LEU A 65 17.37 -8.62 -8.50
N PRO A 66 18.42 -9.45 -8.36
CA PRO A 66 19.47 -9.18 -7.40
C PRO A 66 20.29 -7.92 -7.76
N TRP A 67 20.32 -7.52 -9.03
CA TRP A 67 21.01 -6.31 -9.49
C TRP A 67 20.28 -5.63 -10.65
N ALA A 68 20.47 -4.31 -10.82
CA ALA A 68 19.95 -3.54 -11.94
C ALA A 68 20.79 -3.75 -13.21
N GLU A 69 20.64 -4.92 -13.84
CA GLU A 69 21.31 -5.26 -15.10
C GLU A 69 20.48 -4.78 -16.31
N PRO A 70 20.92 -3.77 -17.09
CA PRO A 70 20.12 -3.17 -18.15
C PRO A 70 19.65 -4.15 -19.23
N ALA A 71 20.51 -5.10 -19.62
CA ALA A 71 20.18 -6.11 -20.64
C ALA A 71 19.02 -7.03 -20.20
N VAL A 72 18.89 -7.26 -18.89
CA VAL A 72 17.82 -8.09 -18.30
C VAL A 72 16.59 -7.24 -17.95
N LEU A 73 16.81 -6.00 -17.50
CA LEU A 73 15.75 -5.09 -17.08
C LEU A 73 14.91 -4.61 -18.26
N THR A 74 15.55 -4.24 -19.38
CA THR A 74 14.90 -3.64 -20.55
C THR A 74 13.78 -4.50 -21.15
N PRO A 75 13.97 -5.79 -21.47
CA PRO A 75 12.89 -6.62 -21.99
C PRO A 75 11.78 -6.86 -20.96
N ARG A 76 12.11 -6.96 -19.66
CA ARG A 76 11.13 -7.16 -18.59
C ARG A 76 10.27 -5.93 -18.36
N LEU A 77 10.89 -4.75 -18.31
CA LEU A 77 10.19 -3.48 -18.22
C LEU A 77 9.29 -3.25 -19.43
N THR A 78 9.80 -3.52 -20.63
CA THR A 78 9.00 -3.45 -21.88
C THR A 78 7.80 -4.38 -21.84
N GLY A 79 7.97 -5.61 -21.33
CA GLY A 79 6.88 -6.56 -21.13
C GLY A 79 5.82 -6.07 -20.14
N VAL A 80 6.25 -5.48 -19.02
CA VAL A 80 5.33 -4.89 -18.02
C VAL A 80 4.58 -3.70 -18.59
N LEU A 81 5.25 -2.81 -19.34
CA LEU A 81 4.63 -1.64 -19.97
C LEU A 81 3.62 -2.04 -21.05
N LYS A 82 3.94 -3.02 -21.90
CA LYS A 82 3.00 -3.56 -22.89
C LYS A 82 1.78 -4.21 -22.23
N SER A 83 1.99 -4.96 -21.15
CA SER A 83 0.92 -5.59 -20.37
C SER A 83 0.07 -4.56 -19.64
N ALA A 84 0.66 -3.46 -19.16
CA ALA A 84 -0.08 -2.36 -18.54
C ALA A 84 -0.99 -1.64 -19.55
N ASN A 85 -0.55 -1.48 -20.80
CA ASN A 85 -1.40 -0.93 -21.87
C ASN A 85 -2.54 -1.87 -22.29
N ALA A 86 -2.35 -3.19 -22.20
CA ALA A 86 -3.42 -4.16 -22.40
C ALA A 86 -4.40 -4.22 -21.22
N ALA A 87 -3.89 -4.16 -19.98
CA ALA A 87 -4.66 -4.15 -18.74
C ALA A 87 -5.36 -2.81 -18.45
N ALA A 88 -4.91 -1.70 -19.06
CA ALA A 88 -5.61 -0.41 -18.99
C ALA A 88 -7.05 -0.47 -19.52
N LYS A 89 -7.40 -1.50 -20.31
CA LYS A 89 -8.77 -1.75 -20.80
C LYS A 89 -9.67 -2.47 -19.78
N VAL A 90 -9.11 -3.03 -18.71
CA VAL A 90 -9.87 -3.60 -17.58
C VAL A 90 -9.13 -3.20 -16.31
N LYS A 91 -9.47 -2.06 -15.69
CA LYS A 91 -8.93 -1.72 -14.37
C LYS A 91 -9.38 -2.80 -13.39
N ALA A 92 -8.49 -3.75 -13.12
CA ALA A 92 -8.79 -4.84 -12.23
C ALA A 92 -9.24 -4.26 -10.87
N PRO A 93 -10.36 -4.70 -10.28
CA PRO A 93 -10.98 -4.01 -9.16
C PRO A 93 -10.05 -3.77 -7.97
N GLN A 94 -9.10 -4.69 -7.72
CA GLN A 94 -8.07 -4.54 -6.71
C GLN A 94 -7.18 -3.29 -6.89
N VAL A 95 -6.89 -2.90 -8.13
CA VAL A 95 -6.05 -1.73 -8.44
C VAL A 95 -6.79 -0.44 -8.11
N SER A 96 -8.07 -0.38 -8.48
CA SER A 96 -8.93 0.76 -8.19
C SER A 96 -9.11 0.93 -6.69
N VAL A 97 -9.35 -0.17 -5.95
CA VAL A 97 -9.46 -0.15 -4.49
C VAL A 97 -8.14 0.29 -3.84
N ALA A 98 -7.01 -0.30 -4.20
CA ALA A 98 -5.70 0.07 -3.65
C ALA A 98 -5.35 1.54 -3.93
N LYS A 99 -5.61 2.02 -5.14
CA LYS A 99 -5.41 3.43 -5.51
C LYS A 99 -6.32 4.36 -4.70
N GLY A 100 -7.60 4.01 -4.58
CA GLY A 100 -8.57 4.79 -3.82
C GLY A 100 -8.19 4.92 -2.34
N LEU A 101 -7.84 3.80 -1.70
CA LEU A 101 -7.35 3.75 -0.32
C LEU A 101 -6.12 4.62 -0.13
N ARG A 102 -5.11 4.46 -0.99
CA ARG A 102 -3.88 5.26 -0.94
C ARG A 102 -4.21 6.76 -0.95
N LEU A 103 -5.04 7.21 -1.88
CA LEU A 103 -5.39 8.63 -2.00
C LEU A 103 -6.14 9.17 -0.78
N VAL A 104 -7.08 8.39 -0.23
CA VAL A 104 -7.77 8.74 1.03
C VAL A 104 -6.78 8.93 2.17
N TRP A 105 -5.82 8.01 2.30
CA TRP A 105 -4.85 8.04 3.40
C TRP A 105 -3.81 9.14 3.22
N THR A 106 -3.34 9.40 1.99
CA THR A 106 -2.35 10.46 1.70
C THR A 106 -2.96 11.86 1.61
N GLY A 107 -4.22 12.06 2.02
CA GLY A 107 -4.86 13.38 2.12
C GLY A 107 -5.62 13.84 0.88
N GLN A 108 -5.48 13.16 -0.26
CA GLN A 108 -6.27 13.36 -1.48
C GLN A 108 -7.65 12.69 -1.35
N THR A 109 -8.38 13.10 -0.30
CA THR A 109 -9.53 12.39 0.24
C THR A 109 -10.68 12.31 -0.75
N ASP A 110 -10.97 13.40 -1.48
CA ASP A 110 -12.07 13.44 -2.44
C ASP A 110 -11.83 12.57 -3.66
N ASP A 111 -10.60 12.59 -4.20
CA ASP A 111 -10.23 11.74 -5.33
C ASP A 111 -10.22 10.26 -4.96
N GLY A 112 -9.68 9.93 -3.79
CA GLY A 112 -9.73 8.57 -3.28
C GLY A 112 -11.16 8.08 -3.08
N ALA A 113 -12.00 8.88 -2.41
CA ALA A 113 -13.39 8.55 -2.18
C ALA A 113 -14.22 8.46 -3.47
N ARG A 114 -13.89 9.24 -4.50
CA ARG A 114 -14.53 9.15 -5.81
C ARG A 114 -14.21 7.81 -6.47
N ILE A 115 -12.94 7.41 -6.53
CA ILE A 115 -12.53 6.12 -7.10
C ILE A 115 -13.18 4.95 -6.36
N LEU A 116 -13.22 5.00 -5.03
CA LEU A 116 -13.83 3.95 -4.22
C LEU A 116 -15.35 3.84 -4.45
N ARG A 117 -16.06 4.98 -4.57
CA ARG A 117 -17.50 4.98 -4.92
C ARG A 117 -17.77 4.43 -6.32
N GLU A 118 -16.94 4.78 -7.30
CA GLU A 118 -17.08 4.31 -8.68
C GLU A 118 -16.92 2.79 -8.79
N ILE A 119 -15.96 2.21 -8.04
CA ILE A 119 -15.69 0.77 -8.12
C ILE A 119 -16.62 -0.07 -7.23
N LEU A 120 -17.16 0.49 -6.13
CA LEU A 120 -17.94 -0.25 -5.13
C LEU A 120 -19.06 -1.14 -5.70
N PRO A 121 -19.89 -0.68 -6.68
CA PRO A 121 -20.96 -1.51 -7.25
C PRO A 121 -20.45 -2.72 -8.04
N THR A 122 -19.19 -2.70 -8.47
CA THR A 122 -18.58 -3.82 -9.22
C THR A 122 -18.02 -4.91 -8.30
N LEU A 123 -18.03 -4.67 -6.98
CA LEU A 123 -17.39 -5.53 -5.98
C LEU A 123 -18.37 -6.49 -5.29
N ASP A 124 -19.61 -6.59 -5.74
CA ASP A 124 -20.67 -7.37 -5.07
C ASP A 124 -20.28 -8.84 -4.83
N THR A 125 -19.50 -9.43 -5.74
CA THR A 125 -19.00 -10.81 -5.62
C THR A 125 -17.63 -10.89 -4.95
N ASN A 126 -16.88 -9.79 -4.86
CA ASN A 126 -15.58 -9.71 -4.20
C ASN A 126 -15.69 -9.01 -2.86
N VAL A 127 -16.21 -9.77 -1.91
CA VAL A 127 -16.61 -9.29 -0.59
C VAL A 127 -15.43 -8.70 0.22
N ALA A 128 -14.21 -9.22 0.02
CA ALA A 128 -13.00 -8.68 0.65
C ALA A 128 -12.63 -7.29 0.10
N LEU A 129 -12.64 -7.12 -1.22
CA LEU A 129 -12.40 -5.81 -1.85
C LEU A 129 -13.53 -4.81 -1.53
N ARG A 130 -14.78 -5.29 -1.47
CA ARG A 130 -15.92 -4.46 -1.07
C ARG A 130 -15.73 -3.90 0.34
N ALA A 131 -15.37 -4.75 1.30
CA ALA A 131 -15.11 -4.34 2.67
C ALA A 131 -13.96 -3.31 2.75
N GLN A 132 -12.86 -3.52 2.01
CA GLN A 132 -11.77 -2.55 1.90
C GLN A 132 -12.25 -1.19 1.36
N ALA A 133 -13.02 -1.20 0.27
CA ALA A 133 -13.53 0.04 -0.33
C ALA A 133 -14.45 0.82 0.61
N LEU A 134 -15.36 0.12 1.30
CA LEU A 134 -16.27 0.71 2.30
C LEU A 134 -15.50 1.34 3.46
N CYS A 135 -14.43 0.69 3.94
CA CYS A 135 -13.59 1.27 4.98
C CYS A 135 -12.85 2.55 4.52
N GLY A 136 -12.36 2.57 3.28
CA GLY A 136 -11.76 3.77 2.70
C GLY A 136 -12.75 4.92 2.59
N LEU A 137 -14.01 4.63 2.23
CA LEU A 137 -15.08 5.64 2.20
C LEU A 137 -15.46 6.12 3.61
N ALA A 138 -15.54 5.21 4.58
CA ALA A 138 -15.79 5.57 5.97
C ALA A 138 -14.71 6.54 6.49
N ALA A 139 -13.43 6.26 6.23
CA ALA A 139 -12.32 7.14 6.59
C ALA A 139 -12.44 8.52 5.91
N ALA A 140 -12.86 8.56 4.65
CA ALA A 140 -13.11 9.82 3.95
C ALA A 140 -14.24 10.64 4.58
N HIS A 141 -15.35 9.99 4.98
CA HIS A 141 -16.45 10.64 5.68
C HIS A 141 -16.06 11.11 7.09
N ALA A 142 -15.29 10.32 7.84
CA ALA A 142 -14.77 10.71 9.15
C ALA A 142 -13.90 11.97 9.07
N LYS A 143 -13.02 12.07 8.06
CA LYS A 143 -12.21 13.28 7.82
C LYS A 143 -13.04 14.54 7.56
N LYS A 144 -14.27 14.38 7.06
CA LYS A 144 -15.23 15.48 6.82
C LYS A 144 -16.14 15.76 8.02
N GLY A 145 -15.99 15.03 9.13
CA GLY A 145 -16.89 15.10 10.29
C GLY A 145 -18.25 14.42 10.08
N GLU A 146 -18.43 13.67 8.99
CA GLU A 146 -19.67 12.97 8.65
C GLU A 146 -19.78 11.63 9.38
N ASN A 147 -19.79 11.70 10.71
CA ASN A 147 -19.62 10.55 11.61
C ASN A 147 -20.70 9.46 11.44
N GLU A 148 -21.94 9.85 11.13
CA GLU A 148 -23.03 8.88 10.90
C GLU A 148 -22.81 8.05 9.63
N LYS A 149 -22.43 8.68 8.53
CA LYS A 149 -22.13 7.98 7.27
C LYS A 149 -20.89 7.10 7.42
N SER A 150 -19.88 7.58 8.13
CA SER A 150 -18.71 6.77 8.47
C SER A 150 -19.10 5.50 9.24
N ARG A 151 -19.94 5.62 10.27
CA ARG A 151 -20.42 4.46 11.05
C ARG A 151 -21.23 3.48 10.21
N SER A 152 -22.13 4.00 9.36
CA SER A 152 -22.93 3.16 8.46
C SER A 152 -22.04 2.33 7.51
N MET A 153 -21.01 2.93 6.93
CA MET A 153 -20.10 2.24 6.01
C MET A 153 -19.21 1.21 6.71
N ILE A 154 -18.78 1.49 7.95
CA ILE A 154 -18.05 0.52 8.77
C ILE A 154 -18.92 -0.72 9.03
N LYS A 155 -20.19 -0.51 9.37
CA LYS A 155 -21.14 -1.60 9.60
C LYS A 155 -21.30 -2.47 8.35
N GLU A 156 -21.50 -1.84 7.19
CA GLU A 156 -21.61 -2.57 5.91
C GLU A 156 -20.31 -3.32 5.53
N ALA A 157 -19.14 -2.74 5.84
CA ALA A 157 -17.86 -3.39 5.63
C ALA A 157 -17.69 -4.64 6.50
N ALA A 158 -18.11 -4.56 7.77
CA ALA A 158 -18.07 -5.67 8.71
C ALA A 158 -19.03 -6.80 8.28
N ASP A 159 -20.24 -6.45 7.85
CA ASP A 159 -21.22 -7.43 7.35
C ASP A 159 -20.73 -8.15 6.09
N SER A 160 -20.10 -7.39 5.17
CA SER A 160 -19.41 -7.96 4.01
C SER A 160 -18.30 -8.92 4.47
N ALA A 161 -17.35 -8.46 5.28
CA ALA A 161 -16.23 -9.25 5.77
C ALA A 161 -16.67 -10.57 6.46
N ARG A 162 -17.75 -10.54 7.25
CA ARG A 162 -18.33 -11.72 7.89
C ARG A 162 -18.82 -12.76 6.89
N GLN A 163 -19.50 -12.32 5.83
CA GLN A 163 -19.96 -13.22 4.77
C GLN A 163 -18.78 -13.85 4.03
N ALA A 164 -17.69 -13.08 3.81
CA ALA A 164 -16.49 -13.54 3.13
C ALA A 164 -15.67 -14.57 3.93
N TRP A 165 -15.63 -14.43 5.25
CA TRP A 165 -14.67 -15.15 6.11
C TRP A 165 -15.33 -15.99 7.20
N LYS A 166 -16.57 -16.43 6.98
CA LYS A 166 -17.25 -17.41 7.82
C LYS A 166 -16.34 -18.61 8.08
N GLY A 167 -15.96 -18.83 9.35
CA GLY A 167 -15.05 -19.90 9.77
C GLY A 167 -13.54 -19.60 9.65
N ARG A 168 -13.12 -18.36 9.39
CA ARG A 168 -11.71 -17.93 9.27
C ARG A 168 -11.37 -16.70 10.14
N PRO A 169 -11.43 -16.80 11.48
CA PRO A 169 -11.26 -15.66 12.40
C PRO A 169 -9.89 -14.96 12.31
N LYS A 170 -8.83 -15.67 11.90
CA LYS A 170 -7.49 -15.08 11.68
C LYS A 170 -7.42 -14.16 10.45
N ALA A 171 -8.16 -14.46 9.39
CA ALA A 171 -8.19 -13.63 8.18
C ALA A 171 -8.97 -12.33 8.42
N PHE A 172 -10.04 -12.42 9.20
CA PHE A 172 -10.80 -11.28 9.67
C PHE A 172 -9.94 -10.36 10.55
N THR A 173 -9.28 -10.89 11.59
CA THR A 173 -8.43 -10.07 12.48
C THR A 173 -7.23 -9.43 11.78
N ALA A 174 -6.62 -10.08 10.77
CA ALA A 174 -5.55 -9.48 9.96
C ALA A 174 -6.04 -8.32 9.08
N PHE A 175 -7.23 -8.46 8.47
CA PHE A 175 -7.88 -7.38 7.73
C PHE A 175 -8.16 -6.18 8.64
N LEU A 176 -8.70 -6.46 9.83
CA LEU A 176 -9.01 -5.45 10.83
C LEU A 176 -7.77 -4.74 11.40
N ALA A 177 -6.65 -5.44 11.57
CA ALA A 177 -5.37 -4.84 11.95
C ALA A 177 -4.88 -3.83 10.91
N GLY A 178 -4.94 -4.21 9.63
CA GLY A 178 -4.55 -3.33 8.53
C GLY A 178 -5.43 -2.06 8.44
N LEU A 179 -6.71 -2.16 8.80
CA LEU A 179 -7.61 -1.01 8.88
C LEU A 179 -7.22 -0.03 10.01
N LEU A 180 -6.71 -0.54 11.13
CA LEU A 180 -6.34 0.27 12.31
C LEU A 180 -5.01 0.98 12.13
N ASP A 181 -4.00 0.28 11.61
CA ASP A 181 -2.65 0.82 11.38
C ASP A 181 -2.62 2.04 10.43
N HIS A 182 -3.67 2.20 9.62
CA HIS A 182 -3.78 3.28 8.61
C HIS A 182 -4.86 4.32 8.96
N SER A 183 -5.48 4.23 10.15
CA SER A 183 -6.51 5.19 10.59
C SER A 183 -5.86 6.42 11.25
N PRO A 184 -6.25 7.67 10.90
CA PRO A 184 -5.72 8.85 11.56
C PRO A 184 -6.43 9.02 12.90
N GLY A 185 -5.83 8.45 13.94
CA GLY A 185 -6.16 8.77 15.34
C GLY A 185 -6.93 7.68 16.09
N ALA A 186 -6.57 7.56 17.37
CA ALA A 186 -7.09 6.60 18.35
C ALA A 186 -8.62 6.49 18.41
N LYS A 187 -9.35 7.59 18.16
CA LYS A 187 -10.81 7.63 18.22
C LYS A 187 -11.50 6.88 17.08
N LEU A 188 -10.97 6.97 15.86
CA LEU A 188 -11.53 6.25 14.71
C LEU A 188 -11.21 4.76 14.80
N GLY A 189 -9.99 4.44 15.26
CA GLY A 189 -9.61 3.06 15.54
C GLY A 189 -10.41 2.44 16.69
N ALA A 190 -10.64 3.16 17.79
CA ALA A 190 -11.46 2.69 18.90
C ALA A 190 -12.94 2.48 18.51
N ALA A 191 -13.53 3.41 17.75
CA ALA A 191 -14.90 3.24 17.26
C ALA A 191 -15.05 2.05 16.29
N LEU A 192 -14.06 1.85 15.42
CA LEU A 192 -13.98 0.69 14.53
C LEU A 192 -13.87 -0.61 15.35
N LEU A 193 -13.00 -0.62 16.36
CA LEU A 193 -12.85 -1.73 17.31
C LEU A 193 -14.15 -2.05 18.06
N ASP A 194 -14.87 -1.05 18.57
CA ASP A 194 -16.13 -1.23 19.28
C ASP A 194 -17.20 -1.88 18.41
N GLU A 195 -17.34 -1.41 17.16
CA GLU A 195 -18.30 -2.00 16.21
C GLU A 195 -17.92 -3.43 15.80
N MET A 196 -16.62 -3.75 15.79
CA MET A 196 -16.12 -5.10 15.55
C MET A 196 -16.32 -6.05 16.73
N VAL A 197 -16.19 -5.56 17.97
CA VAL A 197 -16.48 -6.36 19.17
C VAL A 197 -17.98 -6.65 19.29
N LYS A 198 -18.84 -5.65 19.05
CA LYS A 198 -20.30 -5.85 18.97
C LYS A 198 -20.69 -6.82 17.88
N ALA A 199 -19.85 -6.95 16.86
CA ALA A 199 -20.07 -7.85 15.76
C ALA A 199 -19.65 -9.30 16.06
N ASP A 200 -18.58 -9.52 16.81
CA ASP A 200 -18.12 -10.86 17.14
C ASP A 200 -17.33 -10.82 18.45
N GLU A 201 -17.92 -11.35 19.53
CA GLU A 201 -17.27 -11.36 20.83
C GLU A 201 -15.96 -12.17 20.83
N THR A 202 -15.75 -13.08 19.86
CA THR A 202 -14.49 -13.83 19.75
C THR A 202 -13.30 -12.96 19.36
N VAL A 203 -13.53 -11.76 18.80
CA VAL A 203 -12.47 -10.77 18.53
C VAL A 203 -12.27 -9.76 19.66
N ALA A 204 -13.07 -9.82 20.74
CA ALA A 204 -12.99 -8.89 21.87
C ALA A 204 -11.59 -8.84 22.50
N ALA A 205 -10.99 -10.00 22.75
CA ALA A 205 -9.66 -10.09 23.35
C ALA A 205 -8.54 -9.53 22.46
N TRP A 206 -8.69 -9.60 21.14
CA TRP A 206 -7.75 -8.97 20.20
C TRP A 206 -7.98 -7.47 20.12
N ALA A 207 -9.25 -7.03 20.14
CA ALA A 207 -9.62 -5.63 20.06
C ALA A 207 -9.16 -4.82 21.29
N GLU A 208 -9.27 -5.39 22.49
CA GLU A 208 -8.72 -4.84 23.74
C GLU A 208 -7.23 -4.52 23.62
N LYS A 209 -6.43 -5.47 23.11
CA LYS A 209 -4.99 -5.27 22.89
C LYS A 209 -4.66 -4.17 21.88
N GLN A 210 -5.54 -3.90 20.93
CA GLN A 210 -5.35 -2.77 20.02
C GLN A 210 -5.77 -1.44 20.67
N ARG A 211 -6.79 -1.42 21.53
CA ARG A 211 -7.17 -0.21 22.30
C ARG A 211 -6.03 0.26 23.20
N GLU A 212 -5.34 -0.66 23.87
CA GLU A 212 -4.15 -0.34 24.70
C GLU A 212 -3.02 0.30 23.88
N LYS A 213 -2.83 -0.12 22.62
CA LYS A 213 -1.85 0.47 21.73
C LYS A 213 -2.25 1.84 21.19
N LEU A 214 -3.55 2.10 21.07
CA LEU A 214 -4.08 3.38 20.60
C LEU A 214 -4.17 4.44 21.71
N SER A 215 -4.07 4.02 22.99
CA SER A 215 -4.16 4.92 24.17
C SER A 215 -2.79 5.35 24.73
N ASN A 216 -1.70 4.78 24.22
CA ASN A 216 -0.32 5.22 24.45
C ASN A 216 0.20 6.02 23.25
#